data_AF-A0A523NSE4-F1
#
_entry.id   AF-A0A523NSE4-F1
#
_cell.length_a   1.000
_cell.length_b   1.000
_cell.length_c   1.000
_cell.angle_alpha   90.00
_cell.angle_beta   90.00
_cell.angle_gamma   90.00
#
_symmetry.space_group_name_H-M   'P 1'
#
loop_
_entity.id
_entity.type
_entity.pdbx_description
1 polymer ?
#
loop_
_entity_poly.entity_id
_entity_poly.type
_entity_poly.pdbx_seq_one_letter_code
_entity_poly.pdbx_strand_id
1 'polypeptide(L)' 'MAQETAIGKTGGPPAEVDTENPSMDLLEFLGDWETDDGEWIDPEEMEQIELQEPEHANDEAPQP' A
#
# COMPACT_ATOMS: atom_id res chain seq x y z
N MET A 1 -21.28 -27.87 -4.89
CA MET A 1 -21.17 -26.45 -5.26
C MET A 1 -20.32 -25.82 -4.17
N ALA A 2 -19.15 -25.21 -4.39
CA ALA A 2 -18.42 -24.84 -5.59
C ALA A 2 -16.92 -25.17 -5.37
N GLN A 3 -16.20 -25.43 -6.46
CA GLN A 3 -14.75 -25.45 -6.48
C GLN A 3 -14.34 -24.12 -7.11
N GLU A 4 -13.62 -23.28 -6.39
CA GLU A 4 -12.95 -22.13 -7.00
C GLU A 4 -11.51 -22.09 -6.47
N THR A 5 -10.65 -22.79 -7.19
CA THR A 5 -9.20 -22.66 -7.11
C THR A 5 -8.82 -21.63 -8.16
N ALA A 6 -8.54 -20.39 -7.75
CA ALA A 6 -7.94 -19.39 -8.64
C ALA A 6 -7.29 -18.25 -7.84
N ILE A 7 -6.02 -18.40 -7.47
CA ILE A 7 -5.05 -17.32 -7.70
C ILE A 7 -3.83 -17.93 -8.39
N GLY A 8 -3.53 -17.37 -9.56
CA GLY A 8 -2.55 -17.85 -10.49
C GLY A 8 -1.14 -17.70 -9.96
N LYS A 9 -0.39 -18.78 -10.12
CA LYS A 9 1.07 -18.84 -10.08
C LYS A 9 1.66 -17.91 -11.14
N THR A 10 2.10 -16.71 -10.77
CA THR A 10 3.11 -15.96 -11.53
C THR A 10 4.48 -16.34 -11.00
N GLY A 11 5.20 -17.18 -11.75
CA GLY A 11 6.60 -17.46 -11.49
C GLY A 11 7.46 -16.27 -11.89
N GLY A 12 7.87 -15.46 -10.92
CA GLY A 12 9.14 -14.74 -10.97
C GLY A 12 10.28 -15.65 -10.48
N PRO A 13 11.56 -15.37 -10.79
CA PRO A 13 12.67 -16.15 -10.23
C PRO A 13 12.53 -16.16 -8.70
N PRO A 14 12.95 -17.23 -8.01
CA PRO A 14 13.01 -17.19 -6.56
C PRO A 14 13.86 -15.98 -6.22
N ALA A 15 13.25 -14.93 -5.66
CA ALA A 15 14.01 -14.00 -4.87
C ALA A 15 14.69 -14.90 -3.85
N GLU A 16 16.00 -15.05 -3.96
CA GLU A 16 16.81 -15.70 -2.96
C GLU A 16 16.63 -14.82 -1.72
N VAL A 17 15.57 -15.11 -0.96
CA VAL A 17 15.28 -14.50 0.32
C VAL A 17 16.38 -15.03 1.21
N ASP A 18 17.48 -14.27 1.25
CA ASP A 18 18.46 -14.41 2.29
C ASP A 18 17.66 -14.49 3.59
N THR A 19 17.67 -15.67 4.21
CA THR A 19 16.74 -16.01 5.30
C THR A 19 17.21 -15.36 6.61
N GLU A 20 18.07 -14.36 6.49
CA GLU A 20 18.39 -13.39 7.51
C GLU A 20 17.16 -12.50 7.72
N ASN A 21 16.80 -12.30 8.98
CA ASN A 21 15.66 -11.50 9.40
C ASN A 21 15.58 -10.19 8.58
N PRO A 22 14.39 -9.80 8.06
CA PRO A 22 14.26 -8.56 7.31
C PRO A 22 14.77 -7.38 8.15
N SER A 23 15.34 -6.37 7.48
CA SER A 23 15.79 -5.16 8.16
C SER A 23 14.62 -4.48 8.87
N MET A 24 14.91 -3.80 9.97
CA MET A 24 13.90 -3.04 10.70
C MET A 24 13.25 -1.97 9.81
N ASP A 25 14.06 -1.29 8.98
CA ASP A 25 13.57 -0.26 8.06
C ASP A 25 12.53 -0.81 7.06
N LEU A 26 12.67 -2.06 6.62
CA LEU A 26 11.71 -2.70 5.72
C LEU A 26 10.40 -3.03 6.45
N LEU A 27 10.47 -3.45 7.71
CA LEU A 27 9.29 -3.74 8.52
C LEU A 27 8.52 -2.47 8.87
N GLU A 28 9.21 -1.38 9.16
CA GLU A 28 8.60 -0.06 9.36
C GLU A 28 7.87 0.40 8.11
N PHE A 29 8.53 0.31 6.95
CA PHE A 29 7.90 0.61 5.67
C PHE A 29 6.65 -0.22 5.39
N LEU A 30 6.68 -1.53 5.67
CA LEU A 30 5.50 -2.40 5.48
C LEU A 30 4.40 -2.13 6.50
N GLY A 31 4.73 -1.62 7.68
CA GLY A 31 3.74 -1.21 8.69
C GLY A 31 2.84 -0.06 8.21
N ASP A 32 3.36 0.84 7.38
CA ASP A 32 2.55 1.91 6.75
C ASP A 32 1.52 1.35 5.75
N TRP A 33 1.69 0.11 5.28
CA TRP A 33 0.78 -0.57 4.35
C TRP A 33 -0.28 -1.43 5.04
N GLU A 34 -0.26 -1.49 6.37
CA GLU A 34 -1.20 -2.25 7.18
C GLU A 34 -2.20 -1.29 7.84
N THR A 35 -3.48 -1.66 7.83
CA THR A 35 -4.54 -0.95 8.55
C THR A 35 -4.51 -1.29 10.04
N ASP A 36 -5.20 -0.50 10.87
CA ASP A 36 -5.29 -0.74 12.33
C ASP A 36 -5.98 -2.09 12.68
N ASP A 37 -6.74 -2.69 11.75
CA ASP A 37 -7.34 -4.02 11.90
C ASP A 37 -6.39 -5.18 11.49
N GLY A 38 -5.21 -4.84 10.95
CA GLY A 38 -4.23 -5.80 10.43
C GLY A 38 -4.50 -6.27 9.00
N GLU A 39 -5.37 -5.57 8.26
CA GLU A 39 -5.60 -5.81 6.84
C GLU A 39 -4.59 -5.03 5.99
N TRP A 40 -4.13 -5.62 4.89
CA TRP A 40 -3.20 -4.99 3.96
C TRP A 40 -3.94 -4.03 3.02
N ILE A 41 -3.41 -2.83 2.87
CA ILE A 41 -3.92 -1.81 1.94
C ILE A 41 -3.46 -2.18 0.52
N ASP A 42 -4.39 -2.14 -0.43
CA ASP A 42 -4.05 -2.37 -1.84
C ASP A 42 -3.26 -1.17 -2.41
N PRO A 43 -2.20 -1.40 -3.20
CA PRO A 43 -1.43 -0.31 -3.82
C PRO A 43 -2.31 0.67 -4.61
N GLU A 44 -3.32 0.18 -5.34
CA GLU A 44 -4.22 1.02 -6.13
C GLU A 44 -5.12 1.90 -5.24
N GLU A 45 -5.38 1.48 -4.00
CA GLU A 45 -6.16 2.27 -3.03
C GLU A 45 -5.31 3.39 -2.41
N MET A 46 -4.01 3.18 -2.19
CA MET A 46 -3.12 4.24 -1.69
C MET A 46 -2.99 5.41 -2.67
N GLU A 47 -2.80 5.11 -3.96
CA GLU A 47 -2.68 6.13 -5.01
C GLU A 47 -3.92 7.04 -5.07
N GLN A 48 -5.09 6.52 -4.72
CA GLN A 48 -6.34 7.28 -4.69
C GLN A 48 -6.42 8.22 -3.48
N ILE A 49 -5.87 7.85 -2.33
CA ILE A 49 -5.87 8.66 -1.10
C ILE A 49 -4.96 9.89 -1.26
N GLU A 50 -3.78 9.72 -1.88
CA GLU A 50 -2.85 10.83 -2.16
C GLU A 50 -3.44 11.86 -3.12
N LEU A 51 -4.26 11.42 -4.09
CA LEU A 51 -4.90 12.32 -5.05
C LEU A 51 -6.07 13.14 -4.45
N GLN A 52 -6.55 12.76 -3.27
CA GLN A 52 -7.70 13.38 -2.61
C GLN A 52 -7.31 14.43 -1.57
N GLU A 53 -6.03 14.78 -1.40
CA GLU A 53 -5.67 15.98 -0.66
C GLU A 53 -6.31 17.19 -1.34
N PRO A 54 -7.30 17.86 -0.72
CA PRO A 54 -7.83 19.09 -1.26
C PRO A 54 -6.68 20.10 -1.20
N GLU A 55 -6.17 20.45 -2.37
CA GLU A 55 -5.61 21.74 -2.68
C GLU A 55 -6.10 22.79 -1.67
N HIS A 56 -5.16 23.30 -0.87
CA HIS A 56 -5.32 24.39 0.09
C HIS A 56 -6.45 25.37 -0.31
N ALA A 57 -7.68 25.10 0.13
CA ALA A 57 -8.83 25.96 -0.11
C ALA A 57 -8.86 27.09 0.92
N ASN A 58 -7.73 27.77 1.12
CA ASN A 58 -7.59 28.93 1.99
C ASN A 58 -6.69 30.03 1.42
N ASP A 59 -6.71 30.23 0.09
CA ASP A 59 -6.27 31.50 -0.48
C ASP A 59 -7.14 31.89 -1.68
N GLU A 60 -8.47 31.91 -1.47
CA GLU A 60 -9.37 32.66 -2.37
C GLU A 60 -9.53 34.10 -1.87
N ALA A 61 -8.89 34.97 -2.65
CA ALA A 61 -9.24 36.34 -3.02
C ALA A 61 -8.56 37.53 -2.31
N PRO A 62 -8.05 38.50 -3.11
CA PRO A 62 -7.49 39.75 -2.63
C PRO A 62 -8.61 40.59 -2.01
N GLN A 63 -8.37 41.10 -0.81
CA GLN A 63 -9.25 42.06 -0.13
C GLN A 63 -8.63 43.47 -0.29
N PRO A 64 -9.45 44.54 -0.38
CA PRO A 64 -9.39 45.66 -1.33
C PRO A 64 -8.12 46.52 -1.37
#